data_AF-A0A5S5CGS9-F1
#
_entry.id   AF-A0A5S5CGS9-F1
#
_cell.length_a   1.000
_cell.length_b   1.000
_cell.length_c   1.000
_cell.angle_alpha   90.00
_cell.angle_beta   90.00
_cell.angle_gamma   90.00
#
_symmetry.space_group_name_H-M   'P 1'
#
loop_
_entity.id
_entity.type
_entity.pdbx_description
1 polymer ?
#
loop_
_entity_poly.entity_id
_entity_poly.type
_entity_poly.pdbx_seq_one_letter_code
_entity_poly.pdbx_strand_id
1 'polypeptide(L)'
;MRTRMMQIPIKQVLIEEDSFWGRRQTLVRETVIPFQWQALNDEIPGAEPSRTVENFRIAAGSRGSRACSRAAYRRRACGSRLVLV
;
A
#
# COMPACT_ATOMS: atom_id res chain seq x y z
N MET A 1 -13.40 -36.50 24.60
CA MET A 1 -14.39 -35.50 24.13
C MET A 1 -14.18 -35.28 22.64
N ARG A 2 -15.19 -35.51 21.80
CA ARG A 2 -15.14 -35.18 20.37
C ARG A 2 -15.62 -33.74 20.20
N THR A 3 -14.73 -32.83 19.85
CA THR A 3 -15.11 -31.45 19.49
C THR A 3 -15.82 -31.49 18.15
N ARG A 4 -17.11 -31.17 18.12
CA ARG A 4 -17.88 -31.03 16.89
C ARG A 4 -17.47 -29.70 16.25
N MET A 5 -16.69 -29.75 15.17
CA MET A 5 -16.40 -28.55 14.38
C MET A 5 -17.69 -28.06 13.71
N MET A 6 -18.19 -26.89 14.13
CA MET A 6 -19.28 -26.22 13.42
C MET A 6 -18.73 -25.59 12.14
N GLN A 7 -19.41 -25.84 11.03
CA GLN A 7 -19.13 -25.17 9.77
C GLN A 7 -19.60 -23.72 9.86
N ILE A 8 -18.70 -22.76 9.62
CA ILE A 8 -19.05 -21.34 9.56
C ILE A 8 -19.32 -20.99 8.10
N PRO A 9 -20.45 -20.35 7.76
CA PRO A 9 -20.71 -19.87 6.41
C PRO A 9 -19.68 -18.79 6.03
N ILE A 10 -18.93 -19.05 4.95
CA ILE A 10 -17.75 -18.25 4.54
C ILE A 10 -18.07 -16.78 4.25
N LYS A 11 -19.33 -16.45 3.94
CA LYS A 11 -19.72 -15.10 3.53
C LYS A 11 -19.60 -14.05 4.65
N GLN A 12 -19.65 -14.46 5.92
CA GLN A 12 -19.74 -13.54 7.06
C GLN A 12 -19.01 -14.14 8.27
N VAL A 13 -17.69 -14.23 8.18
CA VAL A 13 -16.84 -14.70 9.27
C VAL A 13 -16.36 -13.49 10.08
N LEU A 14 -16.72 -13.47 11.36
CA LEU A 14 -16.18 -12.51 12.33
C LEU A 14 -15.14 -13.22 13.20
N ILE A 15 -13.99 -12.59 13.39
CA ILE A 15 -12.92 -13.07 14.26
C ILE A 15 -12.93 -12.21 15.51
N GLU A 16 -13.11 -12.84 16.67
CA GLU A 16 -13.12 -12.16 17.97
C GLU A 16 -11.79 -11.45 18.24
N GLU A 17 -11.84 -10.23 18.79
CA GLU A 17 -10.66 -9.34 18.92
C GLU A 17 -9.58 -9.90 19.87
N ASP A 18 -10.00 -10.56 20.93
CA ASP A 18 -9.16 -11.18 21.96
C ASP A 18 -8.58 -12.54 21.54
N SER A 19 -9.04 -13.09 20.41
CA SER A 19 -8.47 -14.29 19.81
C SER A 19 -7.04 -14.07 19.28
N PHE A 20 -6.33 -15.17 19.02
CA PHE A 20 -4.96 -15.12 18.49
C PHE A 20 -4.84 -14.31 17.19
N TRP A 21 -5.81 -14.44 16.28
CA TRP A 21 -5.86 -13.70 15.02
C TRP A 21 -6.49 -12.32 15.17
N GLY A 22 -7.46 -12.16 16.09
CA GLY A 22 -8.04 -10.87 16.45
C GLY A 22 -6.97 -9.85 16.84
N ARG A 23 -6.10 -10.20 17.79
CA ARG A 23 -5.00 -9.32 18.22
C ARG A 23 -4.05 -8.93 17.09
N ARG A 24 -3.82 -9.81 16.12
CA ARG A 24 -3.01 -9.51 14.93
C ARG A 24 -3.73 -8.57 13.97
N GLN A 25 -5.03 -8.75 13.76
CA GLN A 25 -5.83 -7.82 12.98
C GLN A 25 -5.80 -6.42 13.59
N THR A 26 -5.94 -6.32 14.92
CA THR A 26 -5.83 -5.04 15.65
C THR A 26 -4.47 -4.39 15.43
N LEU A 27 -3.36 -5.13 15.61
CA LEU A 27 -2.01 -4.63 15.34
C LEU A 27 -1.84 -4.14 13.90
N VAL A 28 -2.34 -4.91 12.93
CA VAL A 28 -2.24 -4.53 11.51
C VAL A 28 -3.02 -3.25 11.25
N ARG A 29 -4.25 -3.16 11.76
CA ARG A 29 -5.14 -2.02 11.57
C ARG A 29 -4.59 -0.75 12.23
N GLU A 30 -4.11 -0.86 13.46
CA GLU A 30 -3.79 0.31 14.30
C GLU A 30 -2.35 0.77 14.17
N THR A 31 -1.44 -0.11 13.76
CA THR A 31 -0.01 0.22 13.68
C THR A 31 0.57 0.00 12.29
N VAL A 32 0.39 -1.19 11.72
CA VAL A 32 1.11 -1.56 10.47
C VAL A 32 0.61 -0.75 9.28
N ILE A 33 -0.71 -0.68 9.06
CA ILE A 33 -1.30 0.05 7.92
C ILE A 33 -0.95 1.55 7.99
N PRO A 34 -1.13 2.27 9.13
CA PRO A 34 -0.72 3.67 9.24
C PRO A 34 0.76 3.90 8.94
N PHE A 35 1.64 3.07 9.50
CA PHE A 35 3.08 3.18 9.27
C PHE A 35 3.45 2.93 7.79
N GLN A 36 2.90 1.88 7.18
CA GLN A 36 3.14 1.58 5.77
C GLN A 36 2.61 2.67 4.85
N TRP A 37 1.46 3.26 5.16
CA TRP A 37 0.92 4.38 4.40
C TRP A 37 1.87 5.58 4.40
N GLN A 38 2.43 5.93 5.57
CA GLN A 38 3.44 6.99 5.68
C GLN A 38 4.70 6.64 4.87
N ALA A 39 5.16 5.39 4.95
CA ALA A 39 6.33 4.93 4.19
C ALA A 39 6.10 5.04 2.67
N LEU A 40 4.93 4.64 2.18
CA LEU A 40 4.56 4.72 0.75
C LEU A 40 4.42 6.16 0.23
N ASN A 41 4.14 7.11 1.12
CA ASN A 41 4.09 8.54 0.82
C ASN A 41 5.42 9.26 1.09
N ASP A 42 6.49 8.54 1.44
CA ASP A 42 7.81 9.08 1.78
C ASP A 42 7.77 10.08 2.97
N GLU A 43 6.86 9.87 3.93
CA GLU A 43 6.63 10.78 5.07
C GLU A 43 7.47 10.42 6.31
N ILE A 44 8.26 9.34 6.26
CA ILE A 44 9.10 8.88 7.38
C ILE A 44 10.52 9.45 7.25
N PRO A 45 10.97 10.33 8.16
CA PRO A 45 12.31 10.91 8.09
C PRO A 45 13.40 9.85 8.25
N GLY A 46 14.41 9.89 7.37
CA GLY A 46 15.56 8.99 7.43
C GLY A 46 15.32 7.57 6.90
N ALA A 47 14.09 7.23 6.52
CA ALA A 47 13.80 6.00 5.78
C ALA A 47 14.20 6.14 4.30
N GLU A 48 14.52 5.02 3.65
CA GLU A 48 14.72 5.00 2.20
C GLU A 48 13.39 5.33 1.48
N PRO A 49 13.39 6.26 0.51
CA PRO A 49 12.16 6.68 -0.16
C PRO A 49 11.58 5.53 -1.01
N SER A 50 10.31 5.21 -0.80
CA SER A 50 9.57 4.23 -1.58
C SER A 50 9.15 4.76 -2.95
N ARG A 51 8.75 6.03 -3.04
CA ARG A 51 8.22 6.68 -4.27
C ARG A 51 6.95 6.05 -4.86
N THR A 52 6.34 5.07 -4.20
CA THR A 52 5.21 4.30 -4.77
C THR A 52 4.02 5.19 -5.13
N VAL A 53 3.49 5.95 -4.18
CA VAL A 53 2.32 6.81 -4.46
C VAL A 53 2.69 7.94 -5.42
N GLU A 54 3.93 8.41 -5.36
CA GLU A 54 4.44 9.42 -6.29
C GLU A 54 4.45 8.95 -7.74
N ASN A 55 4.88 7.71 -7.99
CA ASN A 55 4.87 7.12 -9.32
C ASN A 55 3.44 7.08 -9.90
N PHE A 56 2.44 6.73 -9.08
CA PHE A 56 1.04 6.76 -9.51
C PHE A 56 0.55 8.18 -9.80
N ARG A 57 0.95 9.19 -9.01
CA ARG A 57 0.63 10.60 -9.29
C ARG A 57 1.25 11.09 -10.61
N ILE A 58 2.49 10.69 -10.89
CA ILE A 58 3.16 10.98 -12.18
C ILE A 58 2.42 10.30 -13.34
N ALA A 59 2.08 9.02 -13.18
CA ALA A 59 1.34 8.26 -14.21
C ALA A 59 -0.05 8.84 -14.49
N ALA A 60 -0.73 9.35 -13.45
CA ALA A 60 -2.00 10.06 -13.57
C ALA A 60 -1.87 11.48 -14.17
N GLY A 61 -0.64 12.00 -14.29
CA GLY A 61 -0.37 13.37 -14.74
C GLY A 61 -0.71 14.44 -13.71
N SER A 62 -0.95 14.09 -12.44
CA SER A 62 -1.28 15.02 -11.36
C SER A 62 -0.05 15.64 -10.69
N ARG A 63 1.14 15.08 -10.93
CA ARG A 63 2.41 15.63 -10.48
C ARG A 63 3.40 15.72 -11.63
N GLY A 64 3.95 16.92 -11.84
CA GLY A 64 4.89 17.19 -12.91
C GLY A 64 6.26 16.61 -12.58
N SER A 65 6.55 15.40 -13.07
CA SER A 65 7.95 15.00 -13.26
C SER A 65 8.57 16.03 -14.20
N ARG A 66 9.68 16.67 -13.82
CA ARG A 66 10.30 17.79 -14.55
C ARG A 66 10.12 17.67 -16.07
N ALA A 67 9.32 18.60 -16.60
CA ALA A 67 9.08 18.92 -18.01
C ALA A 67 9.27 17.77 -19.02
N CYS A 68 8.30 16.87 -19.13
CA CYS A 68 8.12 16.05 -20.31
C CYS A 68 6.70 16.24 -20.83
N SER A 69 6.55 16.85 -22.01
CA SER A 69 5.24 16.96 -22.66
C SER A 69 4.63 15.56 -22.87
N ARG A 70 3.29 15.42 -22.90
CA ARG A 70 2.62 14.13 -23.19
C ARG A 70 3.16 13.46 -24.47
N ALA A 71 3.62 14.25 -25.44
CA ALA A 71 4.25 13.79 -26.67
C ALA A 71 5.64 13.14 -26.43
N ALA A 72 6.43 13.64 -25.48
CA ALA A 72 7.75 13.13 -25.16
C ALA A 72 7.71 11.88 -24.24
N TYR A 73 6.68 11.73 -23.39
CA TYR A 73 6.45 10.49 -22.61
C TYR A 73 6.19 9.29 -23.54
N ARG A 74 5.30 9.45 -24.55
CA ARG A 74 5.04 8.41 -25.56
C ARG A 74 6.27 8.01 -26.37
N ARG A 75 7.24 8.91 -26.53
CA ARG A 75 8.49 8.67 -27.28
C ARG A 75 9.66 8.18 -26.42
N ARG A 76 9.44 7.91 -25.12
CA ARG A 76 10.51 7.60 -24.13
C ARG A 76 11.70 8.57 -24.19
N ALA A 77 11.44 9.82 -24.56
CA ALA A 77 12.48 10.80 -24.87
C ALA A 77 12.94 11.61 -23.65
N CYS A 78 12.26 11.47 -22.50
CA CYS A 78 12.64 12.16 -21.27
C CYS A 78 12.95 11.12 -20.19
N GLY A 79 14.17 11.19 -19.66
CA GLY A 79 14.72 10.29 -18.65
C GLY A 79 14.19 10.58 -17.25
N SER A 80 12.88 10.62 -17.04
CA SER A 80 12.35 10.40 -15.70
C SER A 80 12.54 8.92 -15.40
N ARG A 81 13.55 8.59 -14.58
CA ARG A 81 13.74 7.26 -14.02
C ARG A 81 12.51 6.95 -13.16
N LEU A 82 11.49 6.39 -13.79
CA LEU A 82 10.35 5.78 -13.13
C LEU A 82 10.94 4.58 -12.39
N VAL A 83 11.18 4.72 -11.09
CA VAL A 83 11.57 3.59 -10.25
C VAL A 83 10.25 2.87 -9.97
N LEU A 84 9.80 2.06 -10.93
CA LEU A 84 8.85 0.98 -10.63
C LEU A 84 9.62 0.04 -9.71
N VAL A 85 9.33 0.14 -8.41
CA VAL A 85 9.65 -0.90 -7.44
C VAL A 85 8.97 -2.19 -7.88
#